data_AF-A0A920A4M0-F1
#
_entry.id   AF-A0A920A4M0-F1
#
_cell.length_a   1.000
_cell.length_b   1.000
_cell.length_c   1.000
_cell.angle_alpha   90.00
_cell.angle_beta   90.00
_cell.angle_gamma   90.00
#
_symmetry.space_group_name_H-M   'P 1'
#
loop_
_entity.id
_entity.type
_entity.pdbx_description
1 polymer ?
#
loop_
_entity_poly.entity_id
_entity_poly.type
_entity_poly.pdbx_seq_one_letter_code
_entity_poly.pdbx_strand_id
1 'polypeptide(L)'
;MPSTFKHLGKDENLEDALEYYETDGLIVLKNNKLLYEDYWHNNTQTSKHISWSVAKSFLSALIGIAVDQGLIEVSMILSRNT
;
A
#
# COMPACT_ATOMS: atom_id res chain seq x y z
N MET A 1 8.41 -6.23 -16.60
CA MET A 1 8.48 -4.82 -16.18
C MET A 1 9.48 -4.06 -17.06
N PRO A 2 9.55 -2.72 -17.08
CA PRO A 2 10.71 -2.04 -17.66
C PRO A 2 11.96 -2.40 -16.84
N SER A 3 13.10 -2.58 -17.49
CA SER A 3 14.37 -2.88 -16.80
C SER A 3 14.95 -1.67 -16.05
N THR A 4 14.54 -0.47 -16.41
CA THR A 4 15.00 0.78 -15.79
C THR A 4 13.85 1.74 -15.52
N PHE A 5 14.03 2.63 -14.54
CA PHE A 5 13.10 3.70 -14.19
C PHE A 5 13.86 4.97 -13.80
N LYS A 6 13.19 6.12 -13.84
CA LYS A 6 13.81 7.40 -13.46
C LYS A 6 13.63 7.67 -11.96
N HIS A 7 14.75 7.75 -11.25
CA HIS A 7 14.81 8.19 -9.86
C HIS A 7 15.80 9.34 -9.73
N LEU A 8 15.38 10.44 -9.09
CA LEU A 8 16.20 11.64 -8.82
C LEU A 8 17.00 12.18 -10.04
N GLY A 9 16.44 12.03 -11.26
CA GLY A 9 17.06 12.49 -12.51
C GLY A 9 18.04 11.50 -13.16
N LYS A 10 18.26 10.32 -12.57
CA LYS A 10 19.06 9.22 -13.13
C LYS A 10 18.15 8.08 -13.60
N ASP A 11 18.62 7.30 -14.56
CA ASP A 11 18.04 6.01 -14.89
C ASP A 11 18.65 4.94 -13.97
N GLU A 12 17.83 4.26 -13.19
CA GLU A 12 18.21 3.20 -12.25
C GLU A 12 17.60 1.87 -12.70
N ASN A 13 18.31 0.76 -12.48
CA ASN A 13 17.80 -0.59 -12.74
C ASN A 13 16.74 -0.95 -11.70
N LEU A 14 15.61 -1.51 -12.15
CA LEU A 14 14.52 -1.89 -11.27
C LEU A 14 14.89 -3.06 -10.34
N GLU A 15 15.61 -4.07 -10.83
CA GLU A 15 15.98 -5.25 -10.05
C GLU A 15 16.99 -4.87 -8.95
N ASP A 16 18.06 -4.16 -9.32
CA ASP A 16 19.06 -3.65 -8.37
C ASP A 16 18.43 -2.76 -7.27
N ALA A 17 17.41 -1.96 -7.62
CA ALA A 17 16.70 -1.12 -6.65
C ALA A 17 15.79 -1.93 -5.72
N LEU A 18 15.09 -2.96 -6.23
CA LEU A 18 14.24 -3.84 -5.42
C LEU A 18 15.07 -4.62 -4.39
N GLU A 19 16.24 -5.11 -4.80
CA GLU A 19 17.23 -5.75 -3.90
C GLU A 19 17.78 -4.74 -2.88
N TYR A 20 18.24 -3.57 -3.32
CA TYR A 20 18.78 -2.53 -2.43
C TYR A 20 17.80 -2.05 -1.35
N TYR A 21 16.50 -1.99 -1.66
CA TYR A 21 15.46 -1.60 -0.70
C TYR A 21 14.90 -2.78 0.12
N GLU A 22 15.49 -3.98 0.02
CA GLU A 22 15.04 -5.20 0.72
C GLU A 22 13.53 -5.48 0.45
N THR A 23 13.12 -5.36 -0.82
CA THR A 23 11.70 -5.44 -1.20
C THR A 23 11.17 -6.89 -1.13
N ASP A 24 10.27 -7.17 -0.18
CA ASP A 24 9.69 -8.50 -0.02
C ASP A 24 8.75 -8.95 -1.17
N GLY A 25 8.12 -8.02 -1.89
CA GLY A 25 7.19 -8.33 -2.98
C GLY A 25 6.60 -7.10 -3.67
N LEU A 26 6.27 -7.24 -4.95
CA LEU A 26 5.75 -6.16 -5.80
C LEU A 26 4.63 -6.68 -6.70
N ILE A 27 3.49 -5.99 -6.68
CA ILE A 27 2.30 -6.29 -7.49
C ILE A 27 1.92 -5.05 -8.30
N VAL A 28 1.65 -5.22 -9.61
CA VAL A 28 1.16 -4.16 -10.49
C VAL A 28 -0.18 -4.55 -11.10
N LEU A 29 -1.22 -3.82 -10.73
CA LEU A 29 -2.57 -3.93 -11.27
C LEU A 29 -2.87 -2.78 -12.23
N LYS A 30 -3.48 -3.05 -13.38
CA LYS A 30 -4.00 -2.03 -14.30
C LYS A 30 -5.28 -2.51 -14.97
N ASN A 31 -6.33 -1.69 -14.95
CA ASN A 31 -7.63 -1.99 -15.56
C ASN A 31 -8.16 -3.39 -15.16
N ASN A 32 -8.13 -3.69 -13.85
CA ASN A 32 -8.51 -4.97 -13.25
C ASN A 32 -7.73 -6.20 -13.77
N LYS A 33 -6.56 -6.00 -14.39
CA LYS A 33 -5.63 -7.07 -14.78
C LYS A 33 -4.37 -7.01 -13.93
N LEU A 34 -3.92 -8.18 -13.50
CA LEU A 34 -2.58 -8.38 -12.99
C LEU A 34 -1.59 -8.30 -14.17
N LEU A 35 -0.66 -7.34 -14.10
CA LEU A 35 0.39 -7.16 -15.12
C LEU A 35 1.75 -7.70 -14.66
N TYR A 36 1.97 -7.75 -13.35
CA TYR A 36 3.20 -8.21 -12.73
C TYR A 36 2.95 -8.55 -11.25
N GLU A 37 3.58 -9.61 -10.77
CA GLU A 37 3.58 -10.10 -9.38
C GLU A 37 4.84 -10.95 -9.20
N ASP A 38 5.71 -10.56 -8.29
CA ASP A 38 6.88 -11.32 -7.84
C ASP A 38 7.11 -11.09 -6.33
N TYR A 39 7.82 -12.03 -5.71
CA TYR A 39 8.11 -12.08 -4.27
C TYR A 39 9.57 -12.49 -4.02
N TRP A 40 10.19 -11.92 -2.99
CA TRP A 40 11.58 -12.15 -2.61
C TRP A 40 11.68 -12.57 -1.13
N HIS A 41 12.90 -12.87 -0.65
CA HIS A 41 13.19 -13.27 0.74
C HIS A 41 12.37 -14.46 1.27
N ASN A 42 12.09 -15.44 0.40
CA ASN A 42 11.23 -16.61 0.64
C ASN A 42 9.75 -16.27 0.93
N ASN A 43 9.30 -15.06 0.57
CA ASN A 43 7.88 -14.74 0.59
C ASN A 43 7.15 -15.33 -0.61
N THR A 44 5.83 -15.43 -0.47
CA THR A 44 4.91 -15.94 -1.50
C THR A 44 3.63 -15.12 -1.47
N GLN A 45 2.74 -15.33 -2.45
CA GLN A 45 1.41 -14.72 -2.49
C GLN A 45 0.56 -14.92 -1.23
N THR A 46 0.85 -15.92 -0.40
CA THR A 46 0.13 -16.19 0.86
C THR A 46 0.91 -15.79 2.12
N SER A 47 2.13 -15.25 1.98
CA SER A 47 2.90 -14.68 3.08
C SER A 47 2.22 -13.43 3.65
N LYS A 48 2.22 -13.29 4.98
CA LYS A 48 1.67 -12.12 5.66
C LYS A 48 2.75 -11.09 5.91
N HIS A 49 2.62 -9.91 5.30
CA HIS A 49 3.46 -8.74 5.61
C HIS A 49 2.78 -7.81 6.62
N ILE A 50 3.59 -7.16 7.44
CA ILE A 50 3.13 -6.12 8.36
C ILE A 50 2.74 -4.86 7.57
N SER A 51 1.48 -4.46 7.66
CA SER A 51 0.93 -3.34 6.88
C SER A 51 1.29 -1.95 7.43
N TRP A 52 1.95 -1.88 8.59
CA TRP A 52 2.35 -0.64 9.27
C TRP A 52 1.24 0.43 9.27
N SER A 53 1.50 1.61 8.70
CA SER A 53 0.51 2.70 8.64
C SER A 53 -0.53 2.55 7.53
N VAL A 54 -0.39 1.61 6.59
CA VAL A 54 -1.43 1.33 5.57
C VAL A 54 -2.74 0.88 6.24
N ALA A 55 -2.66 0.23 7.41
CA ALA A 55 -3.82 -0.11 8.24
C ALA A 55 -4.72 1.11 8.57
N LYS A 56 -4.15 2.33 8.64
CA LYS A 56 -4.90 3.56 8.92
C LYS A 56 -5.82 3.96 7.76
N SER A 57 -5.45 3.63 6.52
CA SER A 57 -6.30 3.88 5.34
C SER A 57 -7.54 2.99 5.37
N PHE A 58 -7.40 1.71 5.74
CA PHE A 58 -8.53 0.80 5.94
C PHE A 58 -9.43 1.28 7.09
N LEU A 59 -8.86 1.69 8.22
CA LEU A 59 -9.62 2.25 9.34
C LEU A 59 -10.38 3.53 8.92
N SER A 60 -9.72 4.44 8.20
CA SER A 60 -10.34 5.66 7.68
C SER A 60 -11.52 5.37 6.74
N ALA A 61 -11.38 4.38 5.84
CA ALA A 61 -12.46 3.95 4.98
C ALA A 61 -13.65 3.36 5.76
N LEU A 62 -13.39 2.52 6.76
CA LEU A 62 -14.44 1.96 7.63
C LEU A 62 -15.17 3.04 8.45
N ILE A 63 -14.44 4.04 8.97
CA ILE A 63 -15.05 5.19 9.65
C ILE A 63 -15.87 6.03 8.66
N GLY A 64 -15.38 6.26 7.43
CA GLY A 64 -16.12 6.96 6.38
C GLY A 64 -17.44 6.27 6.05
N ILE A 65 -17.44 4.94 5.91
CA ILE A 65 -18.66 4.13 5.71
C ILE A 65 -19.61 4.26 6.91
N ALA A 66 -19.09 4.21 8.15
CA ALA A 66 -19.92 4.36 9.34
C ALA A 66 -20.53 5.76 9.49
N VAL A 67 -19.84 6.81 9.05
CA VAL A 67 -20.37 8.18 8.99
C VAL A 67 -21.45 8.31 7.91
N ASP A 68 -21.22 7.77 6.70
CA ASP A 68 -22.19 7.74 5.59
C ASP A 68 -23.48 7.01 5.98
N GLN A 69 -23.37 5.93 6.76
CA GLN A 69 -24.49 5.17 7.30
C GLN A 69 -25.15 5.81 8.54
N GLY A 70 -24.69 6.97 9.01
CA GLY A 70 -25.21 7.65 10.21
C GLY A 70 -24.94 6.91 11.54
N LEU A 71 -24.01 5.95 11.55
CA LEU A 71 -23.60 5.20 12.74
C LEU A 71 -22.59 5.98 13.61
N ILE A 72 -21.91 6.97 13.03
CA ILE A 72 -20.98 7.88 13.70
C ILE A 72 -21.25 9.30 13.22
N GLU A 73 -21.49 10.24 14.14
CA GLU A 73 -21.46 11.66 13.80
C GLU A 73 -20.04 12.23 13.87
N VAL A 74 -19.65 13.05 12.90
CA VAL A 74 -18.34 13.74 12.89
C VAL A 74 -18.18 14.70 14.08
N SER A 75 -19.30 15.26 14.57
CA SER A 75 -19.39 16.06 15.80
C SER A 75 -18.79 15.33 17.02
N MET A 76 -19.12 14.04 17.20
CA MET A 76 -18.66 13.21 18.32
C MET A 76 -17.16 12.89 18.26
N ILE A 77 -16.53 13.00 17.08
CA ILE A 77 -15.10 12.79 16.89
C ILE A 77 -14.31 14.00 17.38
N LEU A 78 -14.85 15.22 17.19
CA LEU A 78 -14.15 16.48 17.46
C LEU A 78 -14.40 17.02 18.89
N SER A 79 -15.46 16.60 19.57
CA SER A 79 -15.88 17.17 20.87
C SER A 79 -15.13 16.65 22.11
N ARG A 80 -13.93 16.04 21.97
CA ARG A 80 -13.20 15.40 23.09
C ARG A 80 -11.99 16.19 23.64
N ASN A 81 -11.79 17.43 23.19
CA ASN A 81 -10.69 18.30 23.66
C ASN A 81 -11.21 19.63 24.26
N THR A 82 -12.20 19.56 25.15
CA THR A 82 -12.64 20.65 26.05
C THR A 82 -12.97 20.08 27.42
#